data_AF-A0A7K3GYE2-F1
#
_entry.id   AF-A0A7K3GYE2-F1
#
_cell.length_a   1.000
_cell.length_b   1.000
_cell.length_c   1.000
_cell.angle_alpha   90.00
_cell.angle_beta   90.00
_cell.angle_gamma   90.00
#
_symmetry.space_group_name_H-M   'P 1'
#
loop_
_entity.id
_entity.type
_entity.pdbx_description
1 polymer ?
#
loop_
_entity_poly.entity_id
_entity_poly.type
_entity_poly.pdbx_seq_one_letter_code
_entity_poly.pdbx_strand_id
1 'polypeptide(L)'
;PPDVLAWSVAAVRPGGRVPFTADPELWERGVDLGRRALWLMLRDGERPKLPGGRRPYVRAPLPARPLTLRYDPDDEVLHLDEGRVSPVPPGAWEFEVGGVRVLEQWFAARTAEGEPGTLAAIRPATWPQTWTSELLELITVLALLAEVRSGYAESAVTAEITGAELREAGVLPVPPTARRPASVLDGPEEGPEGQLALL
;
A
#
# COMPACT_ATOMS: atom_id res chain seq x y z
N PRO A 1 13.85 -17.23 1.17
CA PRO A 1 12.75 -16.73 2.03
C PRO A 1 12.08 -15.42 1.56
N PRO A 2 12.81 -14.32 1.28
CA PRO A 2 12.18 -13.04 0.94
C PRO A 2 11.38 -13.09 -0.37
N ASP A 3 11.80 -13.93 -1.31
CA ASP A 3 11.13 -14.08 -2.61
C ASP A 3 9.71 -14.64 -2.47
N VAL A 4 9.49 -15.54 -1.51
CA VAL A 4 8.14 -16.08 -1.22
C VAL A 4 7.22 -14.98 -0.69
N LEU A 5 7.74 -14.07 0.13
CA LEU A 5 6.97 -12.93 0.65
C LEU A 5 6.69 -11.91 -0.46
N ALA A 6 7.69 -11.58 -1.27
CA ALA A 6 7.51 -10.72 -2.44
C ALA A 6 6.47 -11.30 -3.40
N TRP A 7 6.62 -12.58 -3.79
CA TRP A 7 5.64 -13.30 -4.58
C TRP A 7 4.24 -13.20 -3.96
N SER A 8 4.11 -13.43 -2.65
CA SER A 8 2.81 -13.39 -1.97
C SER A 8 2.12 -12.03 -2.09
N VAL A 9 2.87 -10.93 -2.00
CA VAL A 9 2.34 -9.57 -2.14
C VAL A 9 1.80 -9.30 -3.54
N ALA A 10 2.47 -9.80 -4.57
CA ALA A 10 1.99 -9.69 -5.95
C ALA A 10 0.84 -10.67 -6.23
N ALA A 11 0.96 -11.91 -5.73
CA ALA A 11 0.15 -13.06 -6.13
C ALA A 11 -1.16 -13.26 -5.38
N VAL A 12 -1.32 -12.59 -4.25
CA VAL A 12 -2.51 -12.75 -3.39
C VAL A 12 -3.80 -12.48 -4.17
N ARG A 13 -4.75 -13.40 -4.00
CA ARG A 13 -6.10 -13.35 -4.58
C ARG A 13 -7.13 -12.96 -3.50
N PRO A 14 -8.32 -12.50 -3.90
CA PRO A 14 -9.43 -12.33 -2.96
C PRO A 14 -9.62 -13.58 -2.09
N GLY A 15 -9.84 -13.38 -0.78
CA GLY A 15 -9.87 -14.48 0.19
C GLY A 15 -8.50 -14.93 0.73
N GLY A 16 -7.41 -14.24 0.36
CA GLY A 16 -6.07 -14.46 0.92
C GLY A 16 -5.30 -15.65 0.34
N ARG A 17 -5.82 -16.27 -0.73
CA ARG A 17 -5.13 -17.38 -1.41
C ARG A 17 -3.92 -16.84 -2.18
N VAL A 18 -2.78 -17.50 -2.01
CA VAL A 18 -1.55 -17.25 -2.80
C VAL A 18 -1.26 -18.49 -3.64
N PRO A 19 -1.54 -18.46 -4.96
CA PRO A 19 -1.16 -19.56 -5.84
C PRO A 19 0.36 -19.54 -6.07
N PHE A 20 1.00 -20.72 -6.07
CA PHE A 20 2.41 -20.87 -6.43
C PHE A 20 2.50 -21.46 -7.84
N THR A 21 3.50 -21.06 -8.61
CA THR A 21 3.73 -21.55 -9.98
C THR A 21 5.02 -22.33 -10.07
N ALA A 22 5.04 -23.37 -10.90
CA ALA A 22 6.26 -24.06 -11.32
C ALA A 22 6.92 -23.42 -12.55
N ASP A 23 6.29 -22.41 -13.16
CA ASP A 23 6.86 -21.62 -14.26
C ASP A 23 7.90 -20.64 -13.71
N PRO A 24 9.20 -20.82 -14.02
CA PRO A 24 10.27 -19.99 -13.46
C PRO A 24 10.20 -18.54 -13.94
N GLU A 25 9.77 -18.29 -15.18
CA GLU A 25 9.69 -16.92 -15.70
C GLU A 25 8.53 -16.16 -15.04
N LEU A 26 7.40 -16.84 -14.85
CA LEU A 26 6.27 -16.26 -14.12
C LEU A 26 6.67 -15.97 -12.67
N TRP A 27 7.36 -16.90 -12.01
CA TRP A 27 7.88 -16.73 -10.66
C TRP A 27 8.77 -15.48 -10.54
N GLU A 28 9.79 -15.36 -11.39
CA GLU A 28 10.72 -14.23 -11.38
C GLU A 28 9.99 -12.90 -11.57
N ARG A 29 9.10 -12.80 -12.56
CA ARG A 29 8.29 -11.58 -12.78
C ARG A 29 7.42 -11.24 -11.56
N GLY A 30 6.76 -12.22 -10.96
CA GLY A 30 5.93 -11.99 -9.78
C GLY A 30 6.74 -11.57 -8.55
N VAL A 31 7.93 -12.14 -8.36
CA VAL A 31 8.87 -11.72 -7.30
C VAL A 31 9.31 -10.27 -7.50
N ASP A 32 9.67 -9.86 -8.72
CA ASP A 32 10.11 -8.49 -8.99
C ASP A 32 8.98 -7.47 -8.79
N LEU A 33 7.77 -7.79 -9.26
CA LEU A 33 6.57 -6.99 -8.97
C LEU A 33 6.30 -6.90 -7.46
N GLY A 34 6.45 -8.00 -6.74
CA GLY A 34 6.28 -8.08 -5.30
C GLY A 34 7.28 -7.23 -4.52
N ARG A 35 8.57 -7.32 -4.88
CA ARG A 35 9.64 -6.48 -4.32
C ARG A 35 9.36 -5.00 -4.58
N ARG A 36 8.89 -4.68 -5.79
CA ARG A 36 8.50 -3.32 -6.17
C ARG A 36 7.36 -2.81 -5.29
N ALA A 37 6.30 -3.60 -5.11
CA ALA A 37 5.17 -3.24 -4.23
C ALA A 37 5.62 -3.04 -2.78
N LEU A 38 6.44 -3.95 -2.24
CA LEU A 38 6.97 -3.84 -0.88
C LEU A 38 7.77 -2.55 -0.69
N TRP A 39 8.69 -2.25 -1.60
CA TRP A 39 9.47 -1.01 -1.56
C TRP A 39 8.58 0.24 -1.60
N LEU A 40 7.53 0.22 -2.45
CA LEU A 40 6.56 1.33 -2.55
C LEU A 40 5.77 1.54 -1.25
N MET A 41 5.43 0.46 -0.55
CA MET A 41 4.66 0.51 0.70
C MET A 41 5.52 0.87 1.92
N LEU A 42 6.77 0.39 1.97
CA LEU A 42 7.69 0.66 3.06
C LEU A 42 8.17 2.12 3.08
N ARG A 43 8.37 2.73 1.91
CA ARG A 43 8.78 4.14 1.76
C ARG A 43 10.06 4.47 2.56
N ASP A 44 10.95 3.51 2.75
CA ASP A 44 12.15 3.56 3.59
C ASP A 44 13.42 3.97 2.82
N GLY A 45 13.28 4.49 1.60
CA GLY A 45 14.39 4.89 0.74
C GLY A 45 14.08 6.11 -0.12
N GLU A 46 14.63 6.12 -1.33
CA GLU A 46 14.41 7.21 -2.28
C GLU A 46 12.91 7.34 -2.63
N ARG A 47 12.44 8.59 -2.76
CA ARG A 47 11.05 8.82 -3.14
C ARG A 47 10.78 8.30 -4.55
N PRO A 48 9.72 7.49 -4.76
CA PRO A 48 9.34 7.06 -6.09
C PRO A 48 9.08 8.24 -7.02
N LYS A 49 9.36 8.01 -8.31
CA LYS A 49 9.05 8.96 -9.38
C LYS A 49 8.16 8.28 -10.39
N LEU A 50 7.12 8.98 -10.84
CA LEU A 50 6.33 8.52 -11.97
C LEU A 50 7.15 8.63 -13.27
N PRO A 51 7.06 7.63 -14.17
CA PRO A 51 7.72 7.69 -15.46
C PRO A 51 7.11 8.79 -16.35
N GLY A 52 7.82 9.14 -17.43
CA GLY A 52 7.30 10.04 -18.47
C GLY A 52 7.05 11.48 -18.04
N GLY A 53 7.69 11.97 -16.96
CA GLY A 53 7.53 13.35 -16.50
C GLY A 53 6.17 13.64 -15.84
N ARG A 54 5.39 12.60 -15.54
CA ARG A 54 4.02 12.70 -14.99
C ARG A 54 3.97 12.98 -13.49
N ARG A 55 4.98 13.65 -12.95
CA ARG A 55 5.02 13.97 -11.51
C ARG A 55 3.81 14.86 -11.14
N PRO A 56 3.04 14.55 -10.09
CA PRO A 56 1.94 15.39 -9.66
C PRO A 56 2.47 16.70 -9.08
N TYR A 57 1.80 17.81 -9.40
CA TYR A 57 2.11 19.13 -8.86
C TYR A 57 0.83 19.90 -8.54
N VAL A 58 0.95 20.87 -7.63
CA VAL A 58 -0.11 21.86 -7.38
C VAL A 58 -0.19 22.81 -8.58
N ARG A 59 -1.31 22.78 -9.29
CA ARG A 59 -1.62 23.65 -10.44
C ARG A 59 -2.43 24.88 -10.03
N ALA A 60 -3.18 24.79 -8.95
CA ALA A 60 -3.80 25.92 -8.28
C ALA A 60 -3.63 25.76 -6.76
N PRO A 61 -3.29 26.84 -6.03
CA PRO A 61 -3.05 26.78 -4.59
C PRO A 61 -4.20 26.10 -3.85
N LEU A 62 -3.85 25.23 -2.91
CA LEU A 62 -4.84 24.59 -2.04
C LEU A 62 -5.36 25.63 -1.03
N PRO A 63 -6.68 25.69 -0.77
CA PRO A 63 -7.22 26.59 0.24
C PRO A 63 -6.71 26.22 1.63
N ALA A 64 -6.81 27.15 2.58
CA ALA A 64 -6.34 26.92 3.95
C ALA A 64 -7.11 25.80 4.67
N ARG A 65 -8.35 25.49 4.23
CA ARG A 65 -9.20 24.44 4.81
C ARG A 65 -10.04 23.80 3.70
N PRO A 66 -9.47 22.89 2.90
CA PRO A 66 -10.26 22.20 1.90
C PRO A 66 -11.30 21.30 2.57
N LEU A 67 -12.52 21.28 2.05
CA LEU A 67 -13.64 20.49 2.58
C LEU A 67 -14.08 19.39 1.63
N THR A 68 -13.91 19.59 0.32
CA THR A 68 -14.31 18.61 -0.69
C THR A 68 -13.12 18.07 -1.48
N LEU A 69 -13.25 16.83 -1.94
CA LEU A 69 -12.32 16.16 -2.83
C LEU A 69 -13.09 15.66 -4.05
N ARG A 70 -12.69 16.07 -5.25
CA ARG A 70 -13.28 15.62 -6.52
C ARG A 70 -12.18 15.25 -7.49
N TYR A 71 -12.38 14.20 -8.27
CA TYR A 71 -11.50 13.86 -9.38
C TYR A 71 -12.15 14.18 -10.73
N ASP A 72 -11.33 14.67 -11.64
CA ASP A 72 -11.66 14.91 -13.03
C ASP A 72 -10.82 13.96 -13.91
N PRO A 73 -11.43 12.92 -14.53
CA PRO A 73 -10.69 11.93 -15.31
C PRO A 73 -10.23 12.47 -16.67
N ASP A 74 -10.92 13.46 -17.23
CA ASP A 74 -10.61 13.99 -18.58
C ASP A 74 -9.29 14.78 -18.55
N ASP A 75 -9.09 15.57 -17.49
CA ASP A 75 -7.89 16.39 -17.29
C ASP A 75 -6.87 15.75 -16.33
N GLU A 76 -7.20 14.60 -15.74
CA GLU A 76 -6.45 13.96 -14.64
C GLU A 76 -6.18 14.92 -13.47
N VAL A 77 -7.21 15.62 -13.01
CA VAL A 77 -7.09 16.65 -11.97
C VAL A 77 -7.78 16.18 -10.69
N LEU A 78 -7.05 16.27 -9.58
CA LEU A 78 -7.63 16.18 -8.25
C LEU A 78 -7.93 17.59 -7.74
N HIS A 79 -9.20 17.86 -7.52
CA HIS A 79 -9.72 19.09 -6.95
C HIS A 79 -9.86 18.97 -5.44
N LEU A 80 -9.33 19.97 -4.73
CA LEU A 80 -9.53 20.18 -3.30
C LEU A 80 -10.17 21.57 -3.16
N ASP A 81 -11.50 21.61 -3.23
CA ASP A 81 -12.28 22.82 -3.53
C ASP A 81 -11.71 23.58 -4.76
N GLU A 82 -11.27 24.85 -4.60
CA GLU A 82 -10.65 25.64 -5.67
C GLU A 82 -9.20 25.23 -5.98
N GLY A 83 -8.58 24.44 -5.11
CA GLY A 83 -7.24 23.90 -5.27
C GLY A 83 -7.17 22.79 -6.31
N ARG A 84 -6.04 22.67 -7.02
CA ARG A 84 -5.86 21.67 -8.09
C ARG A 84 -4.50 21.00 -8.02
N VAL A 85 -4.49 19.67 -8.10
CA VAL A 85 -3.29 18.85 -8.28
C VAL A 85 -3.40 18.09 -9.60
N SER A 86 -2.36 18.13 -10.43
CA SER A 86 -2.32 17.40 -11.71
C SER A 86 -0.88 17.20 -12.21
N PRO A 87 -0.62 16.11 -12.97
CA PRO A 87 -1.56 15.03 -13.30
C PRO A 87 -1.75 14.07 -12.12
N VAL A 88 -2.94 13.47 -12.03
CA VAL A 88 -3.29 12.39 -11.10
C VAL A 88 -3.78 11.21 -11.94
N PRO A 89 -2.92 10.20 -12.18
CA PRO A 89 -3.31 9.04 -12.99
C PRO A 89 -4.58 8.36 -12.44
N PRO A 90 -5.50 7.87 -13.29
CA PRO A 90 -6.74 7.24 -12.85
C PRO A 90 -6.52 6.12 -11.83
N GLY A 91 -5.47 5.30 -12.04
CA GLY A 91 -5.12 4.22 -11.11
C GLY A 91 -4.79 4.69 -9.69
N ALA A 92 -4.31 5.93 -9.48
CA ALA A 92 -4.14 6.49 -8.14
C ALA A 92 -5.47 6.89 -7.50
N TRP A 93 -6.40 7.43 -8.29
CA TRP A 93 -7.73 7.78 -7.84
C TRP A 93 -8.57 6.54 -7.52
N GLU A 94 -8.58 5.55 -8.40
CA GLU A 94 -9.36 4.32 -8.27
C GLU A 94 -8.76 3.32 -7.27
N PHE A 95 -7.61 3.63 -6.67
CA PHE A 95 -6.94 2.70 -5.78
C PHE A 95 -7.73 2.47 -4.49
N GLU A 96 -8.21 1.24 -4.33
CA GLU A 96 -8.99 0.82 -3.17
C GLU A 96 -8.27 -0.23 -2.31
N VAL A 97 -8.57 -0.18 -1.01
CA VAL A 97 -8.23 -1.20 -0.02
C VAL A 97 -9.50 -1.47 0.78
N GLY A 98 -9.95 -2.74 0.80
CA GLY A 98 -11.20 -3.11 1.49
C GLY A 98 -12.45 -2.42 0.94
N GLY A 99 -12.46 -2.05 -0.35
CA GLY A 99 -13.56 -1.33 -0.98
C GLY A 99 -13.63 0.16 -0.64
N VAL A 100 -12.59 0.71 -0.01
CA VAL A 100 -12.49 2.13 0.33
C VAL A 100 -11.38 2.76 -0.50
N ARG A 101 -11.69 3.89 -1.13
CA ARG A 101 -10.73 4.67 -1.91
C ARG A 101 -9.72 5.34 -1.00
N VAL A 102 -8.43 5.05 -1.24
CA VAL A 102 -7.36 5.46 -0.32
C VAL A 102 -7.19 6.98 -0.29
N LEU A 103 -7.26 7.67 -1.43
CA LEU A 103 -7.13 9.14 -1.48
C LEU A 103 -8.28 9.84 -0.75
N GLU A 104 -9.53 9.36 -0.90
CA GLU A 104 -10.68 9.91 -0.19
C GLU A 104 -10.56 9.70 1.32
N GLN A 105 -10.20 8.48 1.75
CA GLN A 105 -10.00 8.18 3.16
C GLN A 105 -8.88 9.02 3.78
N TRP A 106 -7.75 9.15 3.07
CA TRP A 106 -6.61 9.95 3.52
C TRP A 106 -6.97 11.43 3.67
N PHE A 107 -7.78 11.97 2.76
CA PHE A 107 -8.27 13.34 2.81
C PHE A 107 -9.28 13.53 3.96
N ALA A 108 -10.30 12.68 4.03
CA ALA A 108 -11.34 12.73 5.07
C ALA A 108 -10.73 12.64 6.47
N ALA A 109 -9.73 11.79 6.67
CA ALA A 109 -9.04 11.68 7.96
C ALA A 109 -8.38 13.00 8.41
N ARG A 110 -7.93 13.85 7.47
CA ARG A 110 -7.27 15.13 7.71
C ARG A 110 -8.23 16.32 7.80
N THR A 111 -9.38 16.23 7.16
CA THR A 111 -10.37 17.32 7.11
C THR A 111 -11.55 17.13 8.07
N ALA A 112 -11.74 15.93 8.61
CA ALA A 112 -12.76 15.67 9.62
C ALA A 112 -12.55 16.51 10.88
N GLU A 113 -13.64 17.01 11.45
CA GLU A 113 -13.64 17.67 12.75
C GLU A 113 -13.42 16.64 13.86
N GLY A 114 -12.50 16.95 14.77
CA GLY A 114 -12.26 16.12 15.95
C GLY A 114 -13.25 16.45 17.06
N GLU A 115 -13.65 15.43 17.83
CA GLU A 115 -14.54 15.62 18.97
C GLU A 115 -13.84 16.46 20.07
N PRO A 116 -14.47 17.55 20.54
CA PRO A 116 -13.89 18.39 21.60
C PRO A 116 -13.49 17.59 22.84
N GLY A 117 -12.30 17.86 23.37
CA GLY A 117 -11.77 17.16 24.55
C GLY A 117 -11.07 15.83 24.26
N THR A 118 -10.99 15.39 23.00
CA THR A 118 -10.24 14.19 22.59
C THR A 118 -8.91 14.54 21.93
N LEU A 119 -8.00 13.58 21.80
CA LEU A 119 -6.78 13.74 21.00
C LEU A 119 -7.09 14.05 19.53
N ALA A 120 -8.24 13.59 19.02
CA ALA A 120 -8.65 13.87 17.65
C ALA A 120 -8.94 15.36 17.41
N ALA A 121 -9.27 16.13 18.45
CA ALA A 121 -9.42 17.60 18.34
C ALA A 121 -8.08 18.34 18.24
N ILE A 122 -6.95 17.70 18.58
CA ILE A 122 -5.61 18.29 18.46
C ILE A 122 -5.16 18.13 17.01
N ARG A 123 -5.49 19.11 16.16
CA ARG A 123 -5.17 19.10 14.73
C ARG A 123 -4.69 20.47 14.23
N PRO A 124 -3.93 20.51 13.13
CA PRO A 124 -3.60 21.78 12.48
C PRO A 124 -4.86 22.58 12.13
N ALA A 125 -4.88 23.86 12.48
CA ALA A 125 -6.01 24.74 12.20
C ALA A 125 -6.14 25.10 10.71
N THR A 126 -5.12 24.81 9.90
CA THR A 126 -5.08 25.04 8.45
C THR A 126 -4.29 23.91 7.79
N TRP A 127 -4.47 23.76 6.48
CA TRP A 127 -3.76 22.80 5.63
C TRP A 127 -2.25 23.11 5.61
N PRO A 128 -1.41 22.28 6.24
CA PRO A 128 0.03 22.50 6.26
C PRO A 128 0.67 22.11 4.93
N GLN A 129 1.81 22.74 4.60
CA GLN A 129 2.61 22.38 3.41
C GLN A 129 3.08 20.91 3.44
N THR A 130 3.26 20.33 4.63
CA THR A 130 3.62 18.91 4.79
C THR A 130 2.52 18.01 4.25
N TRP A 131 1.23 18.31 4.47
CA TRP A 131 0.11 17.55 3.91
C TRP A 131 0.03 17.66 2.39
N THR A 132 0.35 18.81 1.80
CA THR A 132 0.51 18.91 0.34
C THR A 132 1.60 17.96 -0.15
N SER A 133 2.75 17.93 0.54
CA SER A 133 3.89 17.08 0.16
C SER A 133 3.54 15.59 0.28
N GLU A 134 2.87 15.21 1.37
CA GLU A 134 2.35 13.86 1.60
C GLU A 134 1.32 13.45 0.55
N LEU A 135 0.41 14.35 0.15
CA LEU A 135 -0.58 14.09 -0.90
C LEU A 135 0.10 13.78 -2.25
N LEU A 136 1.07 14.60 -2.66
CA LEU A 136 1.80 14.40 -3.91
C LEU A 136 2.58 13.07 -3.91
N GLU A 137 3.18 12.72 -2.77
CA GLU A 137 3.86 11.44 -2.60
C GLU A 137 2.87 10.27 -2.62
N LEU A 138 1.74 10.38 -1.93
CA LEU A 138 0.71 9.36 -1.90
C LEU A 138 0.15 9.09 -3.30
N ILE A 139 -0.20 10.14 -4.05
CA ILE A 139 -0.64 10.02 -5.45
C ILE A 139 0.39 9.23 -6.27
N THR A 140 1.67 9.55 -6.10
CA THR A 140 2.78 8.88 -6.80
C THR A 140 2.86 7.39 -6.43
N VAL A 141 2.79 7.07 -5.14
CA VAL A 141 2.84 5.69 -4.65
C VAL A 141 1.63 4.89 -5.13
N LEU A 142 0.42 5.45 -5.04
CA LEU A 142 -0.80 4.76 -5.46
C LEU A 142 -0.85 4.51 -6.96
N ALA A 143 -0.41 5.46 -7.79
CA ALA A 143 -0.28 5.26 -9.23
C ALA A 143 0.68 4.10 -9.55
N LEU A 144 1.85 4.05 -8.91
CA LEU A 144 2.83 2.98 -9.12
C LEU A 144 2.35 1.62 -8.57
N LEU A 145 1.61 1.61 -7.46
CA LEU A 145 0.99 0.39 -6.95
C LEU A 145 -0.12 -0.11 -7.88
N ALA A 146 -0.88 0.79 -8.51
CA ALA A 146 -1.87 0.43 -9.53
C ALA A 146 -1.21 -0.24 -10.73
N GLU A 147 -0.10 0.30 -11.23
CA GLU A 147 0.70 -0.30 -12.31
C GLU A 147 1.16 -1.73 -11.95
N VAL A 148 1.66 -1.92 -10.72
CA VAL A 148 2.07 -3.25 -10.24
C VAL A 148 0.88 -4.23 -10.19
N ARG A 149 -0.28 -3.78 -9.70
CA ARG A 149 -1.50 -4.61 -9.66
C ARG A 149 -1.96 -5.01 -11.06
N SER A 150 -1.97 -4.08 -12.01
CA SER A 150 -2.35 -4.34 -13.40
C SER A 150 -1.41 -5.35 -14.07
N GLY A 151 -0.09 -5.16 -13.93
CA GLY A 151 0.91 -6.06 -14.50
C GLY A 151 0.77 -7.51 -13.99
N TYR A 152 0.33 -7.68 -12.74
CA TYR A 152 0.07 -9.02 -12.20
C TYR A 152 -1.33 -9.56 -12.53
N ALA A 153 -2.36 -8.71 -12.61
CA ALA A 153 -3.72 -9.13 -12.97
C ALA A 153 -3.80 -9.72 -14.38
N GLU A 154 -2.96 -9.25 -15.30
CA GLU A 154 -2.82 -9.80 -16.65
C GLU A 154 -2.14 -11.19 -16.66
N SER A 155 -1.46 -11.56 -15.57
CA SER A 155 -0.75 -12.84 -15.45
C SER A 155 -1.68 -13.92 -14.86
N ALA A 156 -2.23 -14.77 -15.74
CA ALA A 156 -2.84 -16.02 -15.30
C ALA A 156 -1.76 -16.93 -14.68
N VAL A 157 -2.00 -17.45 -13.48
CA VAL A 157 -1.07 -18.42 -12.89
C VAL A 157 -1.16 -19.72 -13.68
N THR A 158 -0.08 -20.07 -14.36
CA THR A 158 0.13 -21.34 -15.07
C THR A 158 0.87 -22.32 -14.17
N ALA A 159 0.77 -23.62 -14.47
CA ALA A 159 1.50 -24.68 -13.78
C ALA A 159 1.42 -24.55 -12.24
N GLU A 160 0.20 -24.41 -11.71
CA GLU A 160 0.02 -24.17 -10.29
C GLU A 160 0.51 -25.35 -9.45
N ILE A 161 1.40 -25.09 -8.48
CA ILE A 161 1.87 -26.08 -7.52
C ILE A 161 0.77 -26.32 -6.50
N THR A 162 0.30 -27.56 -6.44
CA THR A 162 -0.78 -28.00 -5.58
C THR A 162 -0.30 -28.35 -4.17
N GLY A 163 -1.23 -28.38 -3.22
CA GLY A 163 -0.94 -28.89 -1.89
C GLY A 163 -0.55 -30.38 -1.86
N ALA A 164 -0.89 -31.18 -2.88
CA ALA A 164 -0.48 -32.57 -2.96
C ALA A 164 1.02 -32.67 -3.30
N GLU A 165 1.46 -31.91 -4.30
CA GLU A 165 2.88 -31.82 -4.68
C GLU A 165 3.74 -31.28 -3.52
N LEU A 166 3.25 -30.29 -2.78
CA LEU A 166 3.95 -29.79 -1.59
C LEU A 166 4.07 -30.83 -0.47
N ARG A 167 3.12 -31.77 -0.36
CA ARG A 167 3.19 -32.89 0.60
C ARG A 167 4.16 -33.96 0.12
N GLU A 168 4.12 -34.29 -1.17
CA GLU A 168 5.06 -35.24 -1.79
C GLU A 168 6.51 -34.73 -1.67
N ALA A 169 6.72 -33.43 -1.83
CA ALA A 169 8.01 -32.77 -1.64
C ALA A 169 8.40 -32.57 -0.16
N GLY A 170 7.57 -32.96 0.81
CA GLY A 170 7.85 -32.83 2.24
C GLY A 170 7.82 -31.40 2.79
N VAL A 171 7.28 -30.43 2.04
CA VAL A 171 7.08 -29.03 2.49
C VAL A 171 5.87 -28.92 3.42
N LEU A 172 4.81 -29.67 3.12
CA LEU A 172 3.60 -29.79 3.95
C LEU A 172 3.50 -31.17 4.62
N PRO A 173 2.95 -31.25 5.85
CA PRO A 173 2.45 -30.15 6.67
C PRO A 173 3.58 -29.31 7.28
N VAL A 174 3.32 -28.02 7.53
CA VAL A 174 4.25 -27.18 8.29
C VAL A 174 4.49 -27.75 9.70
N PRO A 175 5.70 -27.63 10.26
CA PRO A 175 5.99 -28.06 11.62
C PRO A 175 5.02 -27.44 12.64
N PRO A 176 4.66 -28.15 13.73
CA PRO A 176 3.75 -27.60 14.76
C PRO A 176 4.22 -26.27 15.36
N THR A 177 5.53 -26.06 15.44
CA THR A 177 6.15 -24.82 15.93
C THR A 177 5.85 -23.61 15.04
N ALA A 178 5.70 -23.81 13.73
CA ALA A 178 5.37 -22.75 12.78
C ALA A 178 3.90 -22.26 12.86
N ARG A 179 3.05 -22.97 13.62
CA ARG A 179 1.66 -22.57 13.89
C ARG A 179 1.47 -21.84 15.21
N ARG A 180 2.53 -21.72 16.01
CA ARG A 180 2.47 -20.98 17.27
C ARG A 180 2.52 -19.48 16.97
N PRO A 181 1.86 -18.64 17.79
CA PRO A 181 2.09 -17.20 17.71
C PRO A 181 3.59 -16.90 17.86
N ALA A 182 4.03 -15.75 17.36
CA ALA A 182 5.43 -15.35 17.49
C ALA A 182 5.81 -15.38 18.97
N SER A 183 6.76 -16.24 19.36
CA SER A 183 7.18 -16.46 20.74
C SER A 183 7.79 -15.22 21.40
N VAL A 184 8.02 -14.16 20.61
CA VAL A 184 8.37 -12.81 21.07
C VAL A 184 7.30 -12.26 22.02
N LEU A 185 6.04 -12.71 21.94
CA LEU A 185 4.96 -12.31 22.84
C LEU A 185 4.88 -13.15 24.14
N ASP A 186 5.66 -14.23 24.25
CA ASP A 186 5.65 -15.14 25.41
C ASP A 186 6.82 -14.87 26.39
N GLY A 187 7.71 -13.93 26.06
CA GLY A 187 8.80 -13.52 26.94
C GLY A 187 8.28 -12.66 28.10
N PRO A 188 8.81 -12.80 29.33
CA PRO A 188 8.50 -11.87 30.41
C PRO A 188 8.95 -10.46 29.98
N GLU A 189 8.09 -9.46 30.21
CA GLU A 189 8.42 -8.05 30.03
C GLU A 189 9.69 -7.71 30.85
N GLU A 190 10.80 -7.42 30.18
CA GLU A 190 12.06 -7.05 30.81
C GLU A 190 12.34 -5.56 30.55
N GLY A 191 11.58 -4.69 31.23
CA GLY A 191 11.84 -3.25 31.20
C GLY A 191 10.71 -2.39 31.79
N PRO A 192 10.98 -1.14 32.18
CA PRO A 192 9.91 -0.19 32.52
C PRO A 192 9.03 0.03 31.28
N GLU A 193 7.70 0.05 31.49
CA GLU A 193 6.67 0.17 30.44
C GLU A 193 6.48 -1.04 29.51
N GLY A 194 6.81 -2.26 29.94
CA GLY A 194 6.43 -3.48 29.22
C GLY A 194 7.21 -3.72 27.92
N GLN A 195 8.47 -3.23 27.86
CA GLN A 195 9.33 -3.45 26.71
C GLN A 195 9.76 -4.92 26.63
N LEU A 196 9.53 -5.53 25.47
CA LEU A 196 10.07 -6.84 25.12
C LEU A 196 11.47 -6.61 24.55
N ALA A 197 12.51 -7.11 25.24
CA ALA A 197 13.85 -7.12 24.68
C ALA A 197 13.86 -8.05 23.46
N LEU A 198 13.97 -7.47 22.26
CA LEU A 198 14.22 -8.22 21.03
C LEU A 198 15.66 -8.75 21.12
N LEU A 199 15.82 -10.05 21.42
CA LEU A 199 17.09 -10.78 21.25
C LEU A 199 17.28 -11.19 19.79
#